data_AF-A0AAJ0GE21-F1
#
_entry.id   AF-A0AAJ0GE21-F1
#
_cell.length_a   1.000
_cell.length_b   1.000
_cell.length_c   1.000
_cell.angle_alpha   90.00
_cell.angle_beta   90.00
_cell.angle_gamma   90.00
#
_symmetry.space_group_name_H-M   'P 1'
#
loop_
_entity.id
_entity.type
_entity.pdbx_description
1 polymer ?
#
loop_
_entity_poly.entity_id
_entity_poly.type
_entity_poly.pdbx_seq_one_letter_code
_entity_poly.pdbx_strand_id
1 'polypeptide(L)'
;MNAGVGPMQGQANHFKRYAPEQIEYGINRYQNETRRLYGVLDKHLNDAKTEYLVGNKWAGSPLVHGLAYVDLHNRGHIRFTDAEQINVDDLPTLKKWEDRMWAREAVQKGANVPEPYKMKELLADKEAMEKHAAQGREWVQQGMKEDAEKNKARAAEK
;
A
#
# COMPACT_ATOMS: atom_id res chain seq x y z
N MET A 1 -16.24 -11.87 2.61
CA MET A 1 -15.20 -11.54 1.61
C MET A 1 -13.89 -11.42 2.36
N ASN A 2 -12.97 -12.36 2.21
CA ASN A 2 -11.67 -12.33 2.86
C ASN A 2 -10.68 -11.67 1.90
N ALA A 3 -10.66 -10.35 1.86
CA ALA A 3 -9.69 -9.61 1.06
C ALA A 3 -8.42 -9.33 1.87
N GLY A 4 -7.26 -9.36 1.22
CA GLY A 4 -5.98 -9.01 1.83
C GLY A 4 -5.72 -7.50 1.81
N VAL A 5 -4.74 -7.05 2.61
CA VAL A 5 -4.34 -5.64 2.71
C VAL A 5 -4.00 -5.05 1.35
N GLY A 6 -3.14 -5.72 0.57
CA GLY A 6 -2.65 -5.20 -0.71
C GLY A 6 -3.75 -4.88 -1.72
N PRO A 7 -4.64 -5.84 -2.06
CA PRO A 7 -5.72 -5.57 -3.00
C PRO A 7 -6.68 -4.46 -2.57
N MET A 8 -7.05 -4.38 -1.28
CA MET A 8 -8.01 -3.37 -0.82
C MET A 8 -7.39 -1.97 -0.78
N GLN A 9 -6.14 -1.88 -0.33
CA GLN A 9 -5.42 -0.62 -0.33
C GLN A 9 -5.12 -0.14 -1.76
N GLY A 10 -4.75 -1.04 -2.68
CA GLY A 10 -4.55 -0.69 -4.08
C GLY A 10 -5.80 -0.06 -4.70
N GLN A 11 -6.98 -0.58 -4.36
CA GLN A 11 -8.25 0.01 -4.77
C GLN A 11 -8.52 1.35 -4.08
N ALA A 12 -8.24 1.47 -2.78
CA ALA A 12 -8.37 2.75 -2.06
C ALA A 12 -7.53 3.84 -2.72
N ASN A 13 -6.28 3.53 -3.08
CA ASN A 13 -5.39 4.44 -3.79
C ASN A 13 -5.91 4.76 -5.21
N HIS A 14 -6.40 3.76 -5.94
CA HIS A 14 -6.96 3.95 -7.28
C HIS A 14 -8.12 4.93 -7.27
N PHE A 15 -9.17 4.67 -6.47
CA PHE A 15 -10.34 5.54 -6.40
C PHE A 15 -10.03 6.93 -5.86
N LYS A 16 -9.03 7.06 -4.97
CA LYS A 16 -8.65 8.36 -4.40
C LYS A 16 -7.81 9.21 -5.37
N ARG A 17 -6.83 8.62 -6.06
CA ARG A 17 -5.80 9.37 -6.81
C ARG A 17 -5.86 9.21 -8.32
N TYR A 18 -6.21 8.01 -8.80
CA TYR A 18 -6.04 7.63 -10.19
C TYR A 18 -7.34 7.53 -10.99
N ALA A 19 -8.49 7.43 -10.31
CA ALA A 19 -9.77 7.48 -10.98
C ALA A 19 -9.94 8.87 -11.64
N PRO A 20 -10.42 8.93 -12.89
CA PRO A 20 -10.62 10.19 -13.60
C PRO A 20 -11.75 11.03 -12.97
N GLU A 21 -12.69 10.36 -12.29
CA GLU A 21 -13.79 10.96 -11.56
C GLU A 21 -13.75 10.51 -10.10
N GLN A 22 -14.12 11.41 -9.19
CA GLN A 22 -14.19 11.09 -7.76
C GLN A 22 -15.51 10.35 -7.47
N ILE A 23 -15.41 9.06 -7.17
CA ILE A 23 -16.55 8.20 -6.87
C ILE A 23 -16.59 7.96 -5.36
N GLU A 24 -17.35 8.78 -4.65
CA GLU A 24 -17.42 8.81 -3.18
C GLU A 24 -17.70 7.43 -2.56
N TYR A 25 -18.62 6.65 -3.14
CA TYR A 25 -18.90 5.29 -2.68
C TYR A 25 -17.68 4.37 -2.81
N GLY A 26 -16.95 4.45 -3.92
CA GLY A 26 -15.74 3.65 -4.14
C GLY A 26 -14.66 3.99 -3.13
N ILE A 27 -14.38 5.28 -2.96
CA ILE A 27 -13.41 5.79 -1.99
C ILE A 27 -13.76 5.26 -0.58
N ASN A 28 -14.97 5.52 -0.12
CA ASN A 28 -15.40 5.13 1.22
C ASN A 28 -15.36 3.61 1.42
N ARG A 29 -15.83 2.82 0.43
CA ARG A 29 -15.81 1.35 0.51
C ARG A 29 -14.40 0.82 0.73
N TYR A 30 -13.43 1.26 -0.08
CA TYR A 30 -12.08 0.70 -0.04
C TYR A 30 -11.23 1.29 1.09
N GLN A 31 -11.42 2.56 1.45
CA GLN A 31 -10.77 3.13 2.65
C GLN A 31 -11.25 2.43 3.93
N ASN A 32 -12.57 2.24 4.09
CA ASN A 32 -13.11 1.57 5.27
C ASN A 32 -12.64 0.12 5.38
N GLU A 33 -12.63 -0.63 4.27
CA GLU A 33 -12.15 -2.02 4.30
C GLU A 33 -10.64 -2.09 4.56
N THR A 34 -9.85 -1.20 3.96
CA THR A 34 -8.39 -1.13 4.23
C THR A 34 -8.14 -0.80 5.70
N ARG A 35 -8.89 0.15 6.26
CA ARG A 35 -8.83 0.50 7.67
C ARG A 35 -9.23 -0.65 8.61
N ARG A 36 -10.25 -1.43 8.23
CA ARG A 36 -10.64 -2.65 8.95
C ARG A 36 -9.51 -3.67 8.97
N LEU A 37 -8.85 -3.88 7.83
CA LEU A 37 -7.71 -4.80 7.71
C LEU A 37 -6.51 -4.36 8.54
N TYR A 38 -6.21 -3.07 8.59
CA TYR A 38 -5.21 -2.53 9.51
C TYR A 38 -5.57 -2.77 10.98
N GLY A 39 -6.86 -2.66 11.34
CA GLY A 39 -7.33 -3.06 12.67
C GLY A 39 -7.14 -4.55 12.99
N VAL A 40 -7.28 -5.43 11.98
CA VAL A 40 -6.97 -6.86 12.15
C VAL A 40 -5.48 -7.08 12.42
N LEU A 41 -4.59 -6.37 11.71
CA LEU A 41 -3.15 -6.46 11.95
C LEU A 41 -2.76 -5.93 13.34
N ASP A 42 -3.30 -4.78 13.74
CA ASP A 42 -3.07 -4.20 15.07
C ASP A 42 -3.51 -5.17 16.19
N LYS A 43 -4.73 -5.72 16.07
CA LYS A 43 -5.26 -6.71 17.00
C LYS A 43 -4.39 -7.96 17.04
N HIS A 44 -3.99 -8.50 15.89
CA HIS A 44 -3.15 -9.70 15.82
C HIS A 44 -1.80 -9.50 16.53
N LEU A 45 -1.10 -8.40 16.24
CA LEU A 45 0.17 -8.06 16.88
C LEU A 45 0.02 -7.91 18.40
N ASN A 46 -1.08 -7.29 18.84
CA ASN A 46 -1.38 -7.12 20.26
C ASN A 46 -1.69 -8.45 20.96
N ASP A 47 -2.60 -9.25 20.39
CA ASP A 47 -3.09 -10.50 20.99
C ASP A 47 -1.99 -11.58 21.00
N ALA A 48 -1.21 -11.68 19.91
CA ALA A 48 -0.09 -12.61 19.81
C ALA A 48 1.12 -12.19 20.66
N LYS A 49 1.18 -10.91 21.07
CA LYS A 49 2.33 -10.28 21.74
C LYS A 49 3.63 -10.49 20.97
N THR A 50 3.55 -10.41 19.64
CA THR A 50 4.70 -10.61 18.77
C THR A 50 5.27 -9.32 18.24
N GLU A 51 6.57 -9.31 17.94
CA GLU A 51 7.23 -8.16 17.35
C GLU A 51 6.94 -7.99 15.86
N TYR A 52 6.63 -9.09 15.18
CA TYR A 52 6.35 -9.14 13.74
C TYR A 52 5.06 -9.91 13.49
N LEU A 53 4.53 -9.81 12.27
CA LEU A 53 3.27 -10.46 11.89
C LEU A 53 3.36 -11.98 12.01
N VAL A 54 4.56 -12.55 11.86
CA VAL A 54 4.80 -13.99 11.97
C VAL A 54 5.85 -14.29 13.04
N GLY A 55 5.53 -13.97 14.29
CA GLY A 55 6.34 -14.30 15.46
C GLY A 55 7.39 -13.24 15.85
N ASN A 56 8.38 -13.65 16.64
CA ASN A 56 9.43 -12.75 17.17
C ASN A 56 10.76 -12.85 16.43
N LYS A 57 10.78 -13.45 15.24
CA LYS A 57 12.02 -13.66 14.47
C LYS A 57 11.98 -12.87 13.18
N TRP A 58 12.85 -11.86 13.09
CA TRP A 58 13.16 -11.19 11.83
C TRP A 58 14.22 -11.97 11.04
N ALA A 59 14.13 -11.92 9.71
CA ALA A 59 15.01 -12.60 8.78
C ALA A 59 16.50 -12.34 9.01
N GLY A 60 17.17 -13.35 9.57
CA GLY A 60 18.62 -13.59 9.50
C GLY A 60 18.98 -15.05 9.20
N SER A 61 18.00 -15.94 9.02
CA SER A 61 18.18 -17.34 8.64
C SER A 61 17.40 -17.63 7.34
N PRO A 62 17.89 -18.51 6.44
CA PRO A 62 17.26 -18.81 5.16
C PRO A 62 15.77 -19.17 5.25
N LEU A 63 15.35 -19.87 6.31
CA LEU A 63 13.96 -20.23 6.61
C LEU A 63 13.08 -19.04 7.04
N VAL A 64 13.68 -17.90 7.40
CA VAL A 64 13.03 -16.71 7.96
C VAL A 64 12.77 -15.65 6.86
N HIS A 65 13.27 -15.83 5.63
CA HIS A 65 12.97 -14.91 4.50
C HIS A 65 11.47 -14.85 4.19
N GLY A 66 10.75 -15.97 4.33
CA GLY A 66 9.29 -15.98 4.17
C GLY A 66 8.56 -15.17 5.25
N LEU A 67 9.12 -15.09 6.47
CA LEU A 67 8.55 -14.32 7.58
C LEU A 67 8.74 -12.82 7.33
N ALA A 68 9.95 -12.39 6.92
CA ALA A 68 10.19 -11.01 6.52
C ALA A 68 9.39 -10.58 5.29
N TYR A 69 9.07 -11.49 4.37
CA TYR A 69 8.23 -11.17 3.21
C TYR A 69 6.84 -10.68 3.63
N VAL A 70 6.19 -11.33 4.60
CA VAL A 70 4.86 -10.92 5.08
C VAL A 70 4.91 -9.52 5.67
N ASP A 71 5.90 -9.23 6.52
CA ASP A 71 6.06 -7.90 7.11
C ASP A 71 6.43 -6.83 6.06
N LEU A 72 7.35 -7.12 5.14
CA LEU A 72 7.75 -6.20 4.07
C LEU A 72 6.61 -5.92 3.09
N HIS A 73 5.84 -6.95 2.72
CA HIS A 73 4.66 -6.83 1.88
C HIS A 73 3.63 -5.88 2.53
N ASN A 74 3.23 -6.16 3.77
CA ASN A 74 2.27 -5.32 4.48
C ASN A 74 2.82 -3.89 4.72
N ARG A 75 4.12 -3.73 4.94
CA ARG A 75 4.73 -2.41 5.12
C ARG A 75 4.74 -1.58 3.85
N GLY A 76 5.04 -2.20 2.72
CA GLY A 76 4.99 -1.56 1.40
C GLY A 76 3.64 -0.93 1.12
N HIS A 77 2.61 -1.50 1.74
CA HIS A 77 1.23 -1.05 1.73
C HIS A 77 0.95 0.05 2.78
N ILE A 78 1.18 -0.23 4.06
CA ILE A 78 0.86 0.66 5.21
C ILE A 78 1.56 2.02 5.14
N ARG A 79 2.75 2.10 4.54
CA ARG A 79 3.51 3.37 4.40
C ARG A 79 2.80 4.46 3.56
N PHE A 80 1.70 4.13 2.88
CA PHE A 80 0.93 5.08 2.08
C PHE A 80 -0.38 5.52 2.74
N THR A 81 -0.66 5.08 3.97
CA THR A 81 -1.84 5.44 4.76
C THR A 81 -2.15 6.94 4.75
N ASP A 82 -1.15 7.79 5.03
CA ASP A 82 -1.30 9.25 5.03
C ASP A 82 -1.71 9.79 3.66
N ALA A 83 -1.06 9.29 2.62
CA ALA A 83 -1.32 9.70 1.26
C ALA A 83 -2.70 9.20 0.74
N GLU A 84 -3.24 8.17 1.37
CA GLU A 84 -4.59 7.63 1.11
C GLU A 84 -5.64 8.18 2.06
N GLN A 85 -5.23 9.04 3.01
CA GLN A 85 -6.09 9.62 4.04
C GLN A 85 -6.81 8.57 4.89
N ILE A 86 -6.15 7.43 5.14
CA ILE A 86 -6.68 6.38 6.01
C ILE A 86 -6.21 6.66 7.44
N ASN A 87 -7.14 7.04 8.31
CA ASN A 87 -6.83 7.32 9.70
C ASN A 87 -6.41 6.04 10.45
N VAL A 88 -5.17 5.98 10.91
CA VAL A 88 -4.62 4.87 11.71
C VAL A 88 -4.18 5.31 13.11
N ASP A 89 -4.64 6.47 13.59
CA ASP A 89 -4.18 7.09 14.84
C ASP A 89 -4.50 6.28 16.09
N ASP A 90 -5.59 5.53 16.04
CA ASP A 90 -6.06 4.62 17.07
C ASP A 90 -5.53 3.19 16.93
N LEU A 91 -4.54 2.96 16.06
CA LEU A 91 -3.86 1.66 15.86
C LEU A 91 -2.40 1.71 16.38
N PRO A 92 -2.18 1.80 17.71
CA PRO A 92 -0.86 2.07 18.28
C PRO A 92 0.13 0.92 18.12
N THR A 93 -0.35 -0.32 18.05
CA THR A 93 0.51 -1.50 17.88
C THR A 93 1.01 -1.59 16.46
N LEU A 94 0.14 -1.29 15.50
CA LEU A 94 0.48 -1.18 14.08
C LEU A 94 1.52 -0.08 13.84
N LYS A 95 1.34 1.11 14.44
CA LYS A 95 2.32 2.21 14.36
C LYS A 95 3.69 1.80 14.90
N LYS A 96 3.74 1.22 16.10
CA LYS A 96 4.99 0.70 16.69
C LYS A 96 5.68 -0.34 15.82
N TRP A 97 4.89 -1.20 15.17
CA TRP A 97 5.42 -2.18 14.23
C TRP A 97 6.01 -1.50 12.97
N GLU A 98 5.34 -0.48 12.42
CA GLU A 98 5.84 0.27 11.26
C GLU A 98 7.15 1.01 11.58
N ASP A 99 7.21 1.66 12.74
CA ASP A 99 8.42 2.32 13.27
C ASP A 99 9.57 1.31 13.43
N ARG A 100 9.30 0.16 14.06
CA ARG A 100 10.29 -0.92 14.23
C ARG A 100 10.82 -1.39 12.87
N MET A 101 9.96 -1.52 11.87
CA MET A 101 10.35 -1.92 10.53
C MET A 101 11.19 -0.84 9.83
N TRP A 102 10.84 0.44 9.98
CA TRP A 102 11.57 1.54 9.37
C TRP A 102 12.94 1.77 10.00
N ALA A 103 13.11 1.50 11.30
CA ALA A 103 14.39 1.61 11.99
C ALA A 103 15.49 0.67 11.44
N ARG A 104 15.13 -0.28 10.57
CA ARG A 104 16.06 -1.27 10.01
C ARG A 104 16.79 -0.73 8.78
N GLU A 105 18.12 -0.72 8.82
CA GLU A 105 18.96 -0.21 7.73
C GLU A 105 18.67 -0.90 6.38
N ALA A 106 18.54 -2.23 6.36
CA ALA A 106 18.23 -2.98 5.13
C ALA A 106 16.89 -2.55 4.50
N VAL A 107 15.92 -2.19 5.35
CA VAL A 107 14.59 -1.76 4.92
C VAL A 107 14.65 -0.34 4.33
N GLN A 108 15.44 0.55 4.94
CA GLN A 108 15.68 1.89 4.40
C GLN A 108 16.44 1.83 3.07
N LYS A 109 17.49 1.00 2.98
CA LYS A 109 18.23 0.77 1.72
C LYS A 109 17.30 0.28 0.61
N GLY A 110 16.48 -0.74 0.88
CA GLY A 110 15.53 -1.27 -0.10
C GLY A 110 14.44 -0.28 -0.50
N ALA A 111 14.03 0.63 0.40
CA ALA A 111 13.04 1.65 0.08
C ALA A 111 13.58 2.76 -0.84
N ASN A 112 14.90 2.94 -0.93
CA ASN A 112 15.55 3.99 -1.70
C ASN A 112 16.11 3.52 -3.05
N VAL A 113 15.65 2.37 -3.56
CA VAL A 113 16.06 1.79 -4.84
C VAL A 113 14.80 1.46 -5.67
N PRO A 114 14.76 1.77 -6.98
CA PRO A 114 15.82 2.44 -7.75
C PRO A 114 15.96 3.93 -7.41
N GLU A 115 14.88 4.58 -7.00
CA GLU A 115 14.86 5.99 -6.62
C GLU A 115 14.61 6.13 -5.11
N PRO A 116 15.12 7.20 -4.46
CA PRO A 116 14.84 7.50 -3.06
C PRO A 116 13.35 7.59 -2.78
N TYR A 117 12.93 7.09 -1.61
CA TYR A 117 11.53 7.20 -1.16
C TYR A 117 11.22 8.65 -0.74
N LYS A 118 10.54 9.39 -1.62
CA LYS A 118 10.20 10.81 -1.41
C LYS A 118 8.74 11.09 -1.02
N MET A 119 7.95 10.06 -0.71
CA MET A 119 6.51 10.26 -0.44
C MET A 119 6.24 11.20 0.75
N LYS A 120 7.08 11.19 1.78
CA LYS A 120 6.93 12.12 2.91
C LYS A 120 7.13 13.58 2.49
N GLU A 121 8.11 13.83 1.61
CA GLU A 121 8.37 15.15 1.04
C GLU A 121 7.23 15.58 0.13
N LEU A 122 6.77 14.68 -0.74
CA LEU A 122 5.63 14.92 -1.61
C LEU A 122 4.39 15.27 -0.79
N LEU A 123 4.05 14.51 0.26
CA LEU A 123 2.88 14.78 1.10
C LEU A 123 2.87 16.16 1.77
N ALA A 124 4.04 16.76 2.00
CA ALA A 124 4.14 18.11 2.55
C ALA A 124 3.78 19.19 1.51
N ASP A 125 3.85 18.86 0.22
CA ASP A 125 3.55 19.74 -0.90
C ASP A 125 2.32 19.25 -1.68
N LYS A 126 1.18 19.91 -1.44
CA LYS A 126 -0.09 19.59 -2.09
C LYS A 126 -0.03 19.69 -3.62
N GLU A 127 0.72 20.66 -4.16
CA GLU A 127 0.82 20.87 -5.60
C GLU A 127 1.68 19.76 -6.24
N ALA A 128 2.81 19.42 -5.61
CA ALA A 128 3.64 18.31 -6.05
C ALA A 128 2.89 16.97 -6.02
N MET A 129 2.07 16.73 -4.98
CA MET A 129 1.21 15.55 -4.89
C MET A 129 0.14 15.49 -5.98
N GLU A 130 -0.51 16.61 -6.27
CA GLU A 130 -1.53 16.65 -7.33
C GLU A 130 -0.90 16.42 -8.69
N LYS A 131 0.26 17.02 -8.96
CA LYS A 131 1.03 16.77 -10.19
C LYS A 131 1.42 15.30 -10.33
N HIS A 132 1.91 14.68 -9.25
CA HIS A 132 2.24 13.26 -9.24
C HIS A 132 1.00 12.39 -9.48
N ALA A 133 -0.14 12.72 -8.86
CA ALA A 133 -1.39 12.02 -9.07
C ALA A 133 -1.90 12.18 -10.52
N ALA A 134 -1.79 13.37 -11.10
CA ALA A 134 -2.18 13.65 -12.49
C ALA A 134 -1.38 12.82 -13.49
N GLN A 135 -0.05 12.76 -13.33
CA GLN A 135 0.81 11.89 -14.15
C GLN A 135 0.41 10.42 -14.03
N GLY A 136 0.10 9.97 -12.81
CA GLY A 136 -0.41 8.62 -12.56
C GLY A 136 -1.76 8.35 -13.23
N ARG A 137 -2.69 9.32 -13.19
CA ARG A 137 -4.00 9.24 -13.88
C ARG A 137 -3.81 9.07 -15.37
N GLU A 138 -3.02 9.92 -16.00
CA GLU A 138 -2.74 9.87 -17.44
C GLU A 138 -2.16 8.51 -17.84
N TRP A 139 -1.15 8.03 -17.10
CA TRP A 139 -0.53 6.73 -17.37
C TRP A 139 -1.53 5.56 -17.26
N VAL A 140 -2.38 5.55 -16.23
CA VAL A 140 -3.43 4.53 -16.06
C VAL A 140 -4.44 4.57 -17.20
N GLN A 141 -4.94 5.77 -17.57
CA GLN A 141 -5.91 5.92 -18.66
C GLN A 141 -5.33 5.48 -20.01
N GLN A 142 -4.06 5.83 -20.27
CA GLN A 142 -3.36 5.38 -21.46
C GLN A 142 -3.24 3.85 -21.48
N GLY A 143 -2.80 3.22 -20.39
CA GLY A 143 -2.69 1.77 -20.29
C GLY A 143 -4.02 1.06 -20.54
N MET A 144 -5.12 1.56 -19.95
CA MET A 144 -6.46 1.02 -20.18
C MET A 144 -6.89 1.08 -21.65
N LYS A 145 -6.56 2.18 -22.33
CA LYS A 145 -6.85 2.34 -23.77
C LYS A 145 -6.05 1.34 -24.61
N GLU A 146 -4.75 1.22 -24.37
CA GLU A 146 -3.88 0.29 -25.08
C GLU A 146 -4.32 -1.17 -24.89
N ASP A 147 -4.71 -1.55 -23.67
CA ASP A 147 -5.21 -2.89 -23.38
C ASP A 147 -6.54 -3.17 -24.08
N ALA A 148 -7.45 -2.19 -24.14
CA ALA A 148 -8.70 -2.32 -24.88
C ALA A 148 -8.46 -2.51 -26.39
N GLU A 149 -7.50 -1.79 -26.97
CA GLU A 149 -7.10 -1.94 -28.38
C GLU A 149 -6.49 -3.32 -28.66
N LYS A 150 -5.56 -3.79 -27.81
CA LYS A 150 -4.96 -5.14 -27.93
C LYS A 150 -6.01 -6.24 -27.82
N ASN A 151 -6.97 -6.10 -26.92
CA ASN A 151 -8.04 -7.08 -26.75
C ASN A 151 -8.97 -7.13 -27.97
N LYS A 152 -9.27 -5.98 -28.59
CA LYS A 152 -10.04 -5.93 -29.85
C LYS A 152 -9.29 -6.61 -31.00
N ALA A 153 -7.99 -6.35 -31.14
CA ALA A 153 -7.17 -6.98 -32.17
C ALA A 153 -7.15 -8.53 -32.03
N ARG A 154 -6.91 -9.03 -30.81
CA ARG A 154 -6.94 -10.48 -30.50
C ARG A 154 -8.30 -11.14 -30.77
N ALA A 155 -9.39 -10.40 -30.61
CA ALA A 155 -10.73 -10.90 -30.88
C ALA A 155 -11.03 -10.97 -32.38
N ALA A 156 -10.42 -10.10 -33.20
CA ALA A 156 -10.58 -10.09 -34.66
C ALA A 156 -9.75 -11.16 -35.38
N GLU A 157 -8.73 -11.72 -34.72
CA GLU A 157 -7.90 -12.83 -35.22
C GLU A 157 -8.49 -14.23 -34.97
N LYS A 158 -9.62 -14.32 -34.24
CA LYS A 158 -10.35 -15.56 -33.95
C LYS A 158 -11.58 -15.70 -34.83
#